data_AF-A0AAV3J312-F1
#
_entry.id   AF-A0AAV3J312-F1
#
_cell.length_a   1.000
_cell.length_b   1.000
_cell.length_c   1.000
_cell.angle_alpha   90.00
_cell.angle_beta   90.00
_cell.angle_gamma   90.00
#
_symmetry.space_group_name_H-M   'P 1'
#
loop_
_entity.id
_entity.type
_entity.pdbx_description
1 polymer ?
#
loop_
_entity_poly.entity_id
_entity_poly.type
_entity_poly.pdbx_seq_one_letter_code
_entity_poly.pdbx_strand_id
1 'polypeptide(L)' 'MSFVVKKMCYLDGRGDGKPSLAHAKHHEDYEIADAVAAVCGGRVVEVIDQKDRKVVRTKIEPKKKKAPKKANQAWMRKE' A
#
# COMPACT_ATOMS: atom_id res chain seq x y z
N MET A 1 -8.56 -9.08 -7.21
CA MET A 1 -7.85 -8.32 -6.15
C MET A 1 -8.69 -8.37 -4.90
N SER A 2 -8.09 -8.46 -3.72
CA SER A 2 -8.86 -8.43 -2.46
C SER A 2 -8.43 -7.25 -1.61
N PHE A 3 -9.37 -6.66 -0.90
CA PHE A 3 -9.17 -5.48 -0.08
C PHE A 3 -9.39 -5.84 1.38
N VAL A 4 -8.54 -5.32 2.27
CA VAL A 4 -8.69 -5.47 3.71
C VAL A 4 -8.69 -4.09 4.36
N VAL A 5 -9.43 -3.92 5.44
CA VAL A 5 -9.46 -2.66 6.17
C VAL A 5 -8.43 -2.72 7.30
N LYS A 6 -7.55 -1.72 7.33
CA LYS A 6 -6.49 -1.57 8.33
C LYS A 6 -6.58 -0.22 9.01
N LYS A 7 -6.78 -0.25 10.33
CA LYS A 7 -6.61 0.93 11.19
C LYS A 7 -5.26 0.83 11.90
N MET A 8 -5.30 0.37 13.16
CA MET A 8 -4.14 -0.09 13.93
C MET A 8 -3.88 -1.58 13.68
N CYS A 9 -4.97 -2.35 13.60
CA CYS A 9 -5.02 -3.78 13.29
C CYS A 9 -5.85 -4.02 12.02
N TYR A 10 -5.80 -5.23 11.47
CA TYR A 10 -6.69 -5.65 10.41
C TYR A 10 -8.07 -5.98 10.98
N LEU A 11 -9.14 -5.58 10.33
CA LEU A 11 -10.50 -5.92 10.79
C LEU A 11 -10.89 -7.31 10.30
N ASP A 12 -11.49 -8.11 11.17
CA ASP A 12 -12.02 -9.43 10.84
C ASP A 12 -13.50 -9.38 10.39
N GLY A 13 -14.06 -10.57 10.13
CA GLY A 13 -15.44 -10.77 9.70
C GLY A 13 -16.50 -10.06 10.55
N ARG A 14 -16.19 -9.89 11.85
CA ARG A 14 -17.07 -9.43 12.92
C ARG A 14 -16.78 -7.98 13.32
N GLY A 15 -15.74 -7.37 12.76
CA GLY A 15 -15.29 -6.02 13.10
C GLY A 15 -14.25 -5.97 14.22
N ASP A 16 -13.72 -7.12 14.67
CA ASP A 16 -12.67 -7.16 15.67
C ASP A 16 -11.29 -6.94 15.03
N GLY A 17 -10.41 -6.24 15.75
CA GLY A 17 -9.03 -6.03 15.32
C GLY A 17 -8.16 -7.28 15.50
N LYS A 18 -7.54 -7.75 14.41
CA LYS A 18 -6.55 -8.83 14.40
C LYS A 18 -5.16 -8.33 13.98
N PRO A 19 -4.09 -8.84 14.61
CA PRO A 19 -2.73 -8.41 14.31
C PRO A 19 -2.21 -8.94 12.96
N SER A 20 -2.72 -10.09 12.50
CA SER A 20 -2.25 -10.74 11.27
C SER A 20 -3.22 -10.56 10.11
N LEU A 21 -2.66 -10.48 8.90
CA LEU A 21 -3.42 -10.40 7.66
C LEU A 21 -4.25 -11.67 7.40
N ALA A 22 -3.77 -12.84 7.85
CA ALA A 22 -4.43 -14.12 7.64
C ALA A 22 -5.81 -14.23 8.33
N HIS A 23 -6.08 -13.38 9.32
CA HIS A 23 -7.37 -13.32 10.01
C HIS A 23 -8.19 -12.08 9.63
N ALA A 24 -7.71 -11.30 8.67
CA ALA A 24 -8.44 -10.14 8.16
C ALA A 24 -9.64 -10.59 7.31
N LYS A 25 -10.70 -9.79 7.31
CA LYS A 25 -11.80 -9.94 6.36
C LYS A 25 -11.35 -9.41 5.01
N HIS A 26 -11.36 -10.29 4.01
CA HIS A 26 -11.13 -9.92 2.62
C HIS A 26 -12.46 -9.49 1.99
N HIS A 27 -12.44 -8.31 1.38
CA HIS A 27 -13.52 -7.77 0.57
C HIS A 27 -13.11 -7.87 -0.90
N GLU A 28 -14.02 -8.35 -1.74
CA GLU A 28 -13.79 -8.42 -3.19
C GLU A 28 -13.96 -7.03 -3.83
N ASP A 29 -14.87 -6.23 -3.29
CA ASP A 29 -15.19 -4.89 -3.80
C ASP A 29 -14.52 -3.79 -2.98
N TYR A 30 -13.92 -2.83 -3.68
CA TYR A 30 -13.30 -1.66 -3.06
C TYR A 30 -14.32 -0.78 -2.35
N GLU A 31 -15.50 -0.56 -2.94
CA GLU A 31 -16.55 0.30 -2.39
C GLU A 31 -17.03 -0.19 -1.02
N ILE A 32 -17.16 -1.51 -0.87
CA ILE A 32 -17.53 -2.14 0.40
C ILE A 32 -16.40 -1.94 1.42
N ALA A 33 -15.15 -2.14 1.01
CA ALA A 33 -14.01 -1.93 1.90
C ALA A 33 -13.88 -0.45 2.33
N ASP A 34 -14.17 0.49 1.43
CA ASP A 34 -14.12 1.92 1.70
C ASP A 34 -15.22 2.36 2.66
N ALA A 35 -16.45 1.86 2.49
CA ALA A 35 -17.53 2.10 3.44
C ALA A 35 -17.18 1.59 4.85
N VAL A 36 -16.60 0.39 4.96
CA VAL A 36 -16.16 -0.17 6.26
C VAL A 36 -15.00 0.65 6.83
N ALA A 37 -14.06 1.09 6.00
CA ALA A 37 -12.95 1.94 6.43
C ALA A 37 -13.45 3.30 6.93
N ALA A 38 -14.43 3.92 6.27
CA ALA A 38 -15.04 5.18 6.67
C ALA A 38 -15.74 5.05 8.03
N VAL A 39 -16.51 3.98 8.24
CA VAL A 39 -17.22 3.72 9.51
C VAL A 39 -16.24 3.46 10.65
N CYS A 40 -15.20 2.66 10.42
CA CYS A 40 -14.23 2.30 11.46
C CYS A 40 -13.10 3.34 11.67
N GLY A 41 -12.99 4.34 10.79
CA GLY A 41 -11.86 5.27 10.74
C GLY A 41 -10.55 4.58 10.39
N GLY A 42 -10.60 3.60 9.49
CA GLY A 42 -9.47 2.84 8.97
C GLY A 42 -9.04 3.25 7.57
N ARG A 43 -8.17 2.45 6.96
CA ARG A 43 -7.65 2.63 5.59
C ARG A 43 -7.89 1.34 4.82
N VAL A 44 -8.28 1.44 3.56
CA VAL A 44 -8.34 0.27 2.67
C VAL A 44 -6.92 -0.10 2.23
N VAL A 45 -6.57 -1.39 2.32
CA VAL A 45 -5.30 -1.94 1.88
C VAL A 45 -5.60 -3.01 0.84
N GLU A 46 -5.01 -2.85 -0.34
CA GLU A 46 -5.10 -3.84 -1.41
C GLU A 46 -4.11 -4.99 -1.15
N VAL A 47 -4.63 -6.21 -1.13
CA VAL A 47 -3.85 -7.44 -1.00
C VAL A 47 -3.65 -8.02 -2.39
N ILE A 48 -2.41 -7.89 -2.86
CA ILE A 48 -1.95 -8.46 -4.12
C ILE A 48 -1.44 -9.87 -3.83
N ASP A 49 -2.07 -10.85 -4.45
CA ASP A 49 -1.74 -12.23 -4.24
C ASP A 49 -0.32 -12.52 -4.73
N GLN A 50 0.43 -13.41 -4.05
CA GLN A 50 1.85 -13.59 -4.37
C GLN A 50 2.07 -14.09 -5.81
N LYS A 51 1.07 -14.74 -6.41
CA LYS A 51 1.07 -15.19 -7.80
C LYS A 51 1.13 -14.02 -8.79
N ASP A 52 0.57 -12.87 -8.44
CA ASP A 52 0.57 -11.65 -9.25
C ASP A 52 1.83 -10.78 -9.06
N ARG A 53 2.70 -11.12 -8.09
CA ARG A 53 3.94 -10.36 -7.81
C ARG A 53 4.91 -10.28 -9.00
N LYS A 54 4.80 -11.21 -9.97
CA LYS A 54 5.61 -11.16 -11.20
C LYS A 54 5.28 -9.94 -12.07
N VAL A 55 4.05 -9.41 -11.97
CA VAL A 55 3.56 -8.29 -12.79
C VAL A 55 3.62 -6.95 -12.05
N VAL A 56 3.58 -6.94 -10.72
CA VAL A 56 3.46 -5.67 -9.95
C VAL A 56 4.79 -4.98 -9.69
N ARG A 57 5.94 -5.68 -9.79
CA ARG A 57 7.26 -5.03 -9.68
C ARG A 57 7.52 -3.97 -10.76
N THR A 58 6.74 -3.92 -11.84
CA THR A 58 6.95 -2.96 -12.94
C THR A 58 6.08 -1.70 -12.88
N LYS A 59 5.15 -1.55 -11.91
CA LYS A 59 4.24 -0.38 -11.88
C LYS A 59 4.24 0.43 -10.59
N ILE A 60 5.34 0.43 -9.85
CA ILE A 60 5.66 1.56 -8.98
C ILE A 60 6.95 2.13 -9.51
N GLU A 61 6.87 2.85 -10.62
CA GLU A 61 7.89 3.88 -10.85
C GLU A 61 7.76 4.84 -9.67
N PRO A 62 8.75 4.94 -8.77
CA PRO A 62 8.83 6.16 -7.98
C PRO A 62 8.91 7.26 -9.02
N LYS A 63 7.93 8.17 -9.07
CA LYS A 63 8.04 9.42 -9.82
C LYS A 63 9.42 9.94 -9.45
N LYS A 64 10.38 9.81 -10.36
CA LYS A 64 11.77 10.19 -10.11
C LYS A 64 11.67 11.68 -9.80
N LYS A 65 11.67 12.02 -8.51
CA LYS A 65 12.09 13.34 -8.07
C LYS A 65 13.50 13.38 -8.61
N LYS A 66 13.69 14.00 -9.78
CA LYS A 66 15.01 14.39 -10.25
C LYS A 66 15.58 15.15 -9.07
N ALA A 67 16.52 14.55 -8.35
CA ALA A 67 17.27 15.28 -7.35
C ALA A 67 17.76 16.54 -8.07
N PRO A 68 17.56 17.74 -7.52
CA PRO A 68 18.08 18.94 -8.15
C PRO A 68 19.57 18.69 -8.36
N LYS A 69 20.02 18.73 -9.61
CA LYS A 69 21.45 18.71 -9.92
C LYS A 69 22.04 19.92 -9.21
N LYS A 70 22.66 19.69 -8.06
CA LYS A 70 23.43 20.70 -7.34
C LYS A 70 24.56 21.14 -8.29
N ALA A 71 24.38 22.29 -8.94
CA ALA A 71 25.35 22.90 -9.86
C ALA A 71 26.72 23.17 -9.19
N ASN A 72 26.72 23.15 -7.86
CA ASN A 72 27.83 23.45 -6.97
C ASN A 72 28.83 22.28 -6.76
N GLN A 73 28.75 21.19 -7.53
CA GLN A 73 29.75 20.11 -7.51
C GLN A 73 30.65 20.07 -8.76
N ALA A 74 30.57 21.07 -9.66
CA ALA A 74 31.37 21.11 -10.88
C ALA A 74 32.90 21.11 -10.64
N TRP A 75 33.35 21.59 -9.48
CA TRP A 75 34.77 21.74 -9.13
C TRP A 75 35.42 20.45 -8.57
N MET A 76 34.64 19.41 -8.24
CA MET A 76 35.15 18.15 -7.67
C MET A 76 35.54 17.11 -8.73
N ARG A 77 35.43 17.45 -10.02
CA ARG A 77 35.99 16.64 -11.10
C ARG A 77 37.32 17.25 -11.52
N LYS A 78 38.39 16.91 -10.80
CA LYS A 78 39.76 17.01 -11.32
C LYS A 78 40.27 15.58 -11.50
N GLU A 79 40.93 15.38 -12.64
CA GLU A 79 41.50 14.13 -13.17
C GLU A 79 42.48 13.46 -12.20
#